data_AF-A0AAU8MA56-F1
#
_entry.id   AF-A0AAU8MA56-F1
#
_cell.length_a   1.000
_cell.length_b   1.000
_cell.length_c   1.000
_cell.angle_alpha   90.00
_cell.angle_beta   90.00
_cell.angle_gamma   90.00
#
_symmetry.space_group_name_H-M   'P 1'
#
loop_
_entity.id
_entity.type
_entity.pdbx_description
1 polymer ?
#
loop_
_entity_poly.entity_id
_entity_poly.type
_entity_poly.pdbx_seq_one_letter_code
_entity_poly.pdbx_strand_id
1 'polypeptide(L)' 'MTNEVIAQALQYLVGTRYVPTVKAYISEVTGLQKVIGPGDIATRDLNPMRLHVNVDNAGLVSGFSFG' A
#
# COMPACT_ATOMS: atom_id res chain seq x y z
N MET A 1 -8.63 11.10 -4.73
CA MET A 1 -8.92 10.81 -3.31
C MET A 1 -7.80 11.39 -2.46
N THR A 2 -8.08 11.77 -1.21
CA THR A 2 -7.03 12.13 -0.24
C THR A 2 -6.40 10.87 0.35
N ASN A 3 -5.19 10.99 0.91
CA ASN A 3 -4.49 9.87 1.54
C ASN A 3 -5.31 9.25 2.70
N GLU A 4 -6.03 10.08 3.45
CA GLU A 4 -6.90 9.63 4.55
C GLU A 4 -8.05 8.77 4.04
N VAL A 5 -8.71 9.19 2.95
CA VAL A 5 -9.78 8.42 2.31
C VAL A 5 -9.26 7.09 1.76
N ILE A 6 -8.06 7.09 1.17
CA ILE A 6 -7.41 5.86 0.68
C ILE A 6 -7.09 4.92 1.84
N ALA A 7 -6.46 5.41 2.91
CA ALA A 7 -6.13 4.59 4.07
C ALA A 7 -7.38 3.97 4.69
N GLN A 8 -8.45 4.76 4.85
CA GLN A 8 -9.73 4.26 5.36
C GLN A 8 -10.35 3.21 4.44
N ALA A 9 -10.29 3.41 3.11
CA ALA A 9 -10.81 2.46 2.15
C ALA A 9 -10.04 1.13 2.17
N LEU A 10 -8.75 1.14 2.49
CA LEU A 10 -7.91 -0.05 2.53
C LEU A 10 -7.85 -0.74 3.90
N GLN A 11 -8.50 -0.18 4.93
CA GLN A 11 -8.40 -0.65 6.32
C GLN A 11 -8.74 -2.13 6.50
N TYR A 12 -9.66 -2.68 5.70
CA TYR A 12 -10.04 -4.09 5.76
C TYR A 12 -8.92 -5.06 5.34
N LEU A 13 -7.86 -4.58 4.67
CA LEU A 13 -6.69 -5.38 4.34
C LEU A 13 -5.75 -5.53 5.53
N VAL A 14 -5.82 -4.67 6.55
CA VAL A 14 -4.96 -4.75 7.74
C VAL A 14 -5.23 -6.05 8.50
N GLY A 15 -4.18 -6.79 8.83
CA GLY A 15 -4.25 -8.12 9.43
C GLY A 15 -4.42 -9.27 8.43
N THR A 16 -4.63 -8.98 7.15
CA THR A 16 -4.67 -10.01 6.10
C THR A 16 -3.26 -10.34 5.60
N ARG A 17 -3.04 -11.55 5.08
CA ARG A 17 -1.75 -11.92 4.50
C ARG A 17 -1.46 -11.10 3.26
N TYR A 18 -0.30 -10.48 3.22
CA TYR A 18 0.18 -9.86 1.99
C TYR A 18 0.57 -10.93 0.97
N VAL A 19 0.06 -10.76 -0.24
CA VAL A 19 0.50 -11.48 -1.45
C VAL A 19 0.72 -10.46 -2.57
N PRO A 20 1.60 -10.72 -3.55
CA PRO A 20 1.94 -9.72 -4.58
C PRO A 20 0.75 -9.15 -5.36
N THR A 21 -0.35 -9.91 -5.48
CA THR A 21 -1.59 -9.46 -6.15
C THR A 21 -2.32 -8.33 -5.40
N VAL A 22 -2.06 -8.15 -4.10
CA VAL A 22 -2.61 -7.04 -3.30
C VAL A 22 -2.24 -5.68 -3.89
N LYS A 23 -1.05 -5.54 -4.50
CA LYS A 23 -0.64 -4.28 -5.13
C LYS A 23 -1.54 -3.90 -6.30
N ALA A 24 -1.79 -4.84 -7.20
CA ALA A 24 -2.62 -4.63 -8.38
C ALA A 24 -4.05 -4.25 -7.96
N TYR A 25 -4.56 -4.94 -6.95
CA TYR A 25 -5.87 -4.66 -6.38
C TYR A 25 -5.96 -3.27 -5.74
N ILE A 26 -4.97 -2.86 -4.93
CA ILE A 26 -4.92 -1.51 -4.36
C ILE A 26 -4.88 -0.47 -5.49
N SER A 27 -4.05 -0.67 -6.51
CA SER A 27 -3.99 0.22 -7.68
C SER A 27 -5.34 0.37 -8.37
N GLU A 28 -6.07 -0.73 -8.56
CA GLU A 28 -7.39 -0.73 -9.20
C GLU A 28 -8.42 0.05 -8.37
N VAL A 29 -8.52 -0.22 -7.06
CA VAL A 29 -9.51 0.40 -6.18
C VAL A 29 -9.20 1.88 -5.92
N THR A 30 -7.93 2.25 -5.84
CA THR A 30 -7.50 3.61 -5.45
C THR A 30 -7.16 4.51 -6.64
N GLY A 31 -6.93 3.93 -7.81
CA GLY A 31 -6.40 4.62 -8.98
C GLY A 31 -4.92 5.01 -8.87
N LEU A 32 -4.22 4.60 -7.80
CA LEU A 32 -2.79 4.89 -7.64
C LEU A 32 -1.95 4.05 -8.59
N GLN A 33 -1.10 4.73 -9.37
CA GLN A 33 -0.19 4.06 -10.31
C GLN A 33 1.07 3.50 -9.65
N LYS A 34 1.44 4.01 -8.46
CA LYS A 34 2.63 3.56 -7.72
C LYS A 34 2.24 2.98 -6.37
N VAL A 35 2.05 1.66 -6.35
CA VAL A 35 1.89 0.87 -5.12
C VAL A 35 3.13 0.00 -4.93
N ILE A 36 3.82 0.22 -3.82
CA ILE A 36 5.07 -0.45 -3.44
C ILE A 36 4.77 -1.52 -2.40
N GLY A 37 5.22 -2.74 -2.65
CA GLY A 37 5.09 -3.86 -1.72
C GLY A 37 6.32 -4.04 -0.83
N PRO A 38 6.22 -4.91 0.19
CA PRO A 38 7.36 -5.31 0.99
C PRO A 38 8.49 -5.88 0.11
N GLY A 39 9.69 -5.32 0.28
CA GLY A 39 10.91 -5.74 -0.43
C GLY A 39 11.08 -5.14 -1.83
N ASP A 40 10.08 -4.39 -2.35
CA ASP A 40 10.24 -3.67 -3.61
C ASP A 40 11.26 -2.53 -3.42
N ILE A 41 12.11 -2.33 -4.43
CA ILE A 41 13.04 -1.19 -4.46
C ILE A 41 12.26 0.06 -4.88
N ALA A 42 12.31 1.10 -4.06
CA ALA A 42 11.74 2.41 -4.36
C ALA A 42 12.83 3.51 -4.36
N THR A 43 12.66 4.48 -5.26
CA THR A 43 13.48 5.69 -5.32
C THR A 43 13.16 6.64 -4.16
N ARG A 44 14.13 7.45 -3.73
CA ARG A 44 13.96 8.38 -2.59
C ARG A 44 13.31 9.72 -2.97
N ASP A 45 12.77 9.85 -4.18
CA ASP A 45 11.98 11.04 -4.56
C ASP A 45 10.70 11.10 -3.73
N LEU A 46 10.28 12.32 -3.38
CA LEU A 46 9.01 12.52 -2.70
C LEU A 46 7.87 12.42 -3.72
N ASN A 47 7.01 11.42 -3.57
CA ASN A 47 5.86 11.21 -4.44
C ASN A 47 4.58 11.08 -3.62
N PRO A 48 3.75 12.13 -3.54
CA PRO A 48 2.54 12.11 -2.71
C PRO A 48 1.48 11.12 -3.22
N MET A 49 1.63 10.60 -4.44
CA MET A 49 0.75 9.58 -5.03
C MET A 49 1.38 8.18 -4.99
N ARG A 50 2.44 7.97 -4.20
CA ARG A 50 3.03 6.66 -3.94
C ARG A 50 2.52 6.12 -2.61
N LEU A 51 2.03 4.89 -2.64
CA LEU A 51 1.60 4.15 -1.47
C LEU A 51 2.53 2.98 -1.23
N HIS A 52 2.99 2.82 0.02
CA HIS A 52 3.74 1.66 0.49
C HIS A 52 2.84 0.79 1.34
N VAL A 53 2.84 -0.51 1.03
CA VAL A 53 2.17 -1.54 1.83
C VAL A 53 3.15 -2.01 2.89
N ASN A 54 2.83 -1.75 4.15
CA ASN A 54 3.64 -2.19 5.28
C ASN A 54 3.19 -3.60 5.69
N VAL A 55 4.15 -4.46 6.03
CA VAL A 55 3.88 -5.79 6.58
C VAL A 55 4.60 -5.98 7.90
N ASP A 56 4.02 -6.80 8.77
CA ASP A 56 4.69 -7.25 9.98
C ASP A 56 5.64 -8.43 9.72
N ASN A 57 6.27 -8.94 10.79
CA ASN A 57 7.19 -10.08 10.70
C ASN A 57 6.51 -11.40 10.29
N ALA A 58 5.19 -11.51 10.40
CA ALA A 58 4.42 -12.67 9.93
C ALA A 58 4.00 -12.54 8.45
N GLY A 59 4.29 -11.40 7.82
CA GLY A 59 3.88 -11.09 6.45
C GLY A 59 2.40 -10.70 6.35
N LEU A 60 1.78 -10.26 7.44
CA LEU A 60 0.44 -9.67 7.44
C LEU A 60 0.56 -8.17 7.17
N VAL A 61 -0.39 -7.61 6.43
CA VAL A 61 -0.47 -6.17 6.21
C VAL A 61 -0.65 -5.47 7.56
N SER A 62 0.29 -4.59 7.92
CA SER A 62 0.27 -3.84 9.17
C SER A 62 -0.25 -2.41 8.99
N GLY A 63 -0.30 -1.92 7.75
CA GLY A 63 -0.84 -0.60 7.42
C GLY A 63 -0.30 -0.05 6.09
N PHE A 64 -0.49 1.25 5.88
CA PHE A 64 -0.11 1.94 4.65
C PHE A 64 0.62 3.26 4.94
N SER A 65 1.63 3.56 4.14
CA SER A 65 2.37 4.83 4.21
C SER A 65 2.34 5.52 2.85
N PHE A 66 2.36 6.86 2.84
CA PHE A 66 2.35 7.66 1.62
C PHE A 66 3.66 8.45 1.51
N GLY A 67 4.19 8.56 0.30
CA GLY A 67 5.41 9.35 0.04
C GLY A 67 6.44 8.64 -0.82
#